data_AF-A0A838UXN6-F1
#
_entry.id   AF-A0A838UXN6-F1
#
_cell.length_a   1.000
_cell.length_b   1.000
_cell.length_c   1.000
_cell.angle_alpha   90.00
_cell.angle_beta   90.00
_cell.angle_gamma   90.00
#
_symmetry.space_group_name_H-M   'P 1'
#
loop_
_entity.id
_entity.type
_entity.pdbx_description
1 polymer ?
#
loop_
_entity_poly.entity_id
_entity_poly.type
_entity_poly.pdbx_seq_one_letter_code
_entity_poly.pdbx_strand_id
1 'polypeptide(L)'
;MMAERMFALPTASDASTSQPGRRAGIVPLPFVGREQPVAQPRIAVVGVGGAGTNALGRIGVITGASVRRIACNTDAQSLAQTHVDDSLCLGETLTHGQGTGGIADLGERAAELSRHHIASLLRGHDLIFVLAG
;
A
#
# COMPACT_ATOMS: atom_id res chain seq x y z
N MET A 1 32.16 -54.47 9.78
CA MET A 1 30.90 -53.68 9.75
C MET A 1 30.25 -53.96 8.39
N MET A 2 29.80 -55.20 8.14
CA MET A 2 28.40 -55.67 8.27
C MET A 2 27.45 -54.73 7.49
N ALA A 3 27.18 -54.93 6.20
CA ALA A 3 26.39 -55.97 5.51
C ALA A 3 24.95 -55.50 5.20
N GLU A 4 24.66 -55.47 3.89
CA GLU A 4 23.41 -55.75 3.17
C GLU A 4 22.05 -55.32 3.75
N ARG A 5 21.20 -54.74 2.89
CA ARG A 5 20.07 -55.51 2.29
C ARG A 5 19.32 -54.73 1.22
N MET A 6 19.44 -55.28 0.01
CA MET A 6 18.53 -55.18 -1.12
C MET A 6 17.16 -55.71 -0.71
N PHE A 7 16.10 -54.89 -0.83
CA PHE A 7 14.72 -55.36 -0.67
C PHE A 7 14.03 -55.27 -2.04
N ALA A 8 13.90 -56.43 -2.67
CA ALA A 8 13.19 -56.62 -3.92
C ALA A 8 11.67 -56.59 -3.70
N LEU A 9 11.00 -56.18 -4.78
CA LEU A 9 9.58 -55.87 -4.97
C LEU A 9 8.62 -57.02 -4.58
N PRO A 10 7.34 -56.69 -4.37
CA PRO A 10 6.25 -57.50 -4.90
C PRO A 10 5.65 -56.84 -6.15
N THR A 11 5.61 -57.62 -7.23
CA THR A 11 4.93 -57.35 -8.49
C THR A 11 3.42 -57.36 -8.30
N ALA A 12 2.74 -56.31 -8.77
CA ALA A 12 1.28 -56.23 -8.77
C ALA A 12 0.69 -57.12 -9.89
N SER A 13 0.76 -58.43 -9.69
CA SER A 13 -0.14 -59.41 -10.30
C SER A 13 -0.93 -60.03 -9.15
N ASP A 14 -2.24 -60.14 -9.33
CA ASP A 14 -3.19 -60.88 -8.48
C ASP A 14 -3.83 -60.10 -7.31
N ALA A 15 -4.87 -59.33 -7.64
CA ALA A 15 -6.04 -59.20 -6.77
C ALA A 15 -7.27 -58.79 -7.60
N SER A 16 -7.80 -59.72 -8.38
CA SER A 16 -9.18 -59.66 -8.87
C SER A 16 -10.13 -59.96 -7.71
N THR A 17 -10.52 -58.93 -6.95
CA THR A 17 -11.65 -59.03 -6.02
C THR A 17 -12.71 -58.06 -6.48
N SER A 18 -13.72 -58.62 -7.15
CA SER A 18 -14.95 -57.94 -7.54
C SER A 18 -15.69 -57.41 -6.30
N GLN A 19 -15.72 -56.09 -6.12
CA GLN A 19 -16.74 -55.44 -5.30
C GLN A 19 -17.86 -54.90 -6.19
N PRO A 20 -19.13 -55.27 -5.95
CA PRO A 20 -20.27 -54.74 -6.69
C PRO A 20 -20.68 -53.37 -6.14
N GLY A 21 -21.02 -52.43 -7.03
CA GLY A 21 -21.91 -51.31 -6.72
C GLY A 21 -21.30 -50.05 -6.09
N ARG A 22 -20.24 -49.46 -6.68
CA ARG A 22 -19.97 -48.04 -6.47
C ARG A 22 -20.79 -47.22 -7.47
N ARG A 23 -21.90 -46.63 -7.01
CA ARG A 23 -22.54 -45.50 -7.72
C ARG A 23 -21.44 -44.48 -8.02
N ALA A 24 -21.36 -44.02 -9.26
CA ALA A 24 -20.46 -42.94 -9.67
C ALA A 24 -20.72 -41.73 -8.76
N GLY A 25 -19.91 -41.58 -7.72
CA GLY A 25 -19.87 -40.37 -6.92
C GLY A 25 -19.44 -39.26 -7.86
N ILE A 26 -20.19 -38.16 -7.87
CA ILE A 26 -19.73 -36.92 -8.49
C ILE A 26 -18.39 -36.60 -7.84
N VAL A 27 -17.30 -36.81 -8.58
CA VAL A 27 -16.00 -36.31 -8.17
C VAL A 27 -16.08 -34.81 -8.38
N PRO A 28 -15.97 -33.97 -7.33
CA PRO A 28 -15.92 -32.53 -7.53
C PRO A 28 -14.69 -32.27 -8.39
N LEU A 29 -14.90 -31.75 -9.60
CA LEU A 29 -13.78 -31.23 -10.37
C LEU A 29 -13.14 -30.13 -9.51
N PRO A 30 -11.80 -30.08 -9.41
CA PRO A 30 -11.15 -28.99 -8.70
C PRO A 30 -11.66 -27.69 -9.31
N PHE A 31 -12.25 -26.83 -8.47
CA PHE A 31 -12.64 -25.49 -8.89
C PHE A 31 -11.34 -24.74 -9.23
N VAL A 32 -10.98 -24.75 -10.51
CA VAL A 32 -9.91 -23.89 -11.04
C VAL A 32 -10.54 -22.52 -11.25
N GLY A 33 -10.77 -21.83 -10.12
CA GLY A 33 -11.04 -20.40 -10.15
C GLY A 33 -9.87 -19.72 -10.83
N ARG A 34 -10.13 -18.94 -11.88
CA ARG A 34 -9.11 -18.03 -12.40
C ARG A 34 -8.91 -16.96 -11.33
N GLU A 35 -7.88 -17.11 -10.50
CA GLU A 35 -7.34 -16.04 -9.66
C GLU A 35 -6.97 -14.89 -10.61
N GLN A 36 -7.85 -13.90 -10.74
CA GLN A 36 -7.54 -12.68 -11.45
C GLN A 36 -6.65 -11.85 -10.53
N PRO A 37 -5.48 -11.36 -10.98
CA PRO A 37 -4.66 -10.49 -10.17
C PRO A 37 -5.50 -9.28 -9.74
N VAL A 38 -5.76 -9.16 -8.45
CA VAL A 38 -6.40 -7.96 -7.91
C VAL A 38 -5.39 -6.83 -8.05
N ALA A 39 -5.74 -5.79 -8.81
CA ALA A 39 -4.89 -4.63 -8.98
C ALA A 39 -4.55 -4.04 -7.60
N GLN A 40 -3.27 -3.80 -7.33
CA GLN A 40 -2.85 -3.14 -6.08
C GLN A 40 -3.08 -1.64 -6.22
N PRO A 41 -3.99 -1.02 -5.45
CA PRO A 41 -4.27 0.40 -5.57
C PRO A 41 -3.07 1.22 -5.10
N ARG A 42 -2.77 2.30 -5.81
CA ARG A 42 -1.75 3.28 -5.44
C ARG A 42 -2.35 4.27 -4.46
N ILE A 43 -1.86 4.27 -3.23
CA ILE A 43 -2.42 5.05 -2.12
C ILE A 43 -1.49 6.22 -1.81
N ALA A 44 -2.04 7.43 -1.71
CA ALA A 44 -1.37 8.58 -1.12
C ALA A 44 -1.92 8.87 0.27
N VAL A 45 -1.06 9.12 1.24
CA VAL A 45 -1.41 9.69 2.55
C VAL A 45 -0.78 11.07 2.62
N VAL A 46 -1.62 12.11 2.68
CA VAL A 46 -1.24 13.51 2.61
C VAL A 46 -1.44 14.15 3.97
N GLY A 47 -0.35 14.56 4.61
CA GLY A 47 -0.39 15.34 5.85
C GLY A 47 -0.37 16.83 5.51
N VAL A 48 -1.39 17.58 5.93
CA VAL A 48 -1.53 19.02 5.66
C VAL A 48 -1.44 19.81 6.97
N GLY A 49 -0.59 20.84 6.98
CA GLY A 49 -0.41 21.72 8.14
C GLY A 49 0.33 21.04 9.30
N GLY A 50 0.43 21.72 10.44
CA GLY A 50 1.27 21.29 11.56
C GLY A 50 0.87 19.94 12.15
N ALA A 51 -0.41 19.73 12.50
CA ALA A 51 -0.82 18.46 13.08
C ALA A 51 -0.87 17.35 12.03
N GLY A 52 -1.26 17.67 10.79
CA GLY A 52 -1.26 16.72 9.68
C GLY A 52 0.12 16.17 9.36
N THR A 53 1.14 17.03 9.23
CA THR A 53 2.53 16.58 8.99
C THR A 53 3.10 15.84 10.20
N ASN A 54 2.80 16.26 11.43
CA ASN A 54 3.20 15.54 12.64
C ASN A 54 2.57 14.14 12.71
N ALA A 55 1.28 14.02 12.37
CA ALA A 55 0.60 12.73 12.29
C ALA A 55 1.25 11.83 11.23
N LEU A 56 1.62 12.40 10.07
CA LEU A 56 2.33 11.68 9.01
C LEU A 56 3.68 11.15 9.49
N GLY A 57 4.40 11.90 10.33
CA GLY A 57 5.66 11.46 10.93
C GLY A 57 5.52 10.29 11.91
N ARG A 58 4.35 10.13 12.55
CA ARG A 58 4.04 8.98 13.43
C ARG A 58 3.62 7.74 12.65
N ILE A 59 3.09 7.93 11.45
CA ILE A 59 2.88 6.86 10.49
C ILE A 59 4.27 6.48 9.98
N GLY A 60 4.88 5.50 10.67
CA GLY A 60 6.20 4.97 10.33
C GLY A 60 6.25 4.44 8.90
N VAL A 61 7.42 3.96 8.48
CA VAL A 61 7.60 3.40 7.13
C VAL A 61 6.61 2.26 6.93
N ILE A 62 5.61 2.49 6.09
CA ILE A 62 4.68 1.44 5.67
C ILE A 62 5.42 0.60 4.65
N THR A 63 5.80 -0.61 5.02
CA THR A 63 6.43 -1.58 4.13
C THR A 63 5.36 -2.23 3.24
N GLY A 64 4.81 -1.45 2.32
CA GLY A 64 3.92 -1.88 1.26
C GLY A 64 4.18 -0.99 0.06
N ALA A 65 4.62 -1.57 -1.05
CA ALA A 65 5.15 -0.84 -2.22
C ALA A 65 4.17 0.16 -2.87
N SER A 66 2.92 0.18 -2.42
CA SER A 66 1.82 0.95 -2.99
C SER A 66 1.40 2.18 -2.18
N VAL A 67 1.98 2.45 -1.00
CA VAL A 67 1.63 3.63 -0.18
C VAL A 67 2.71 4.70 -0.26
N ARG A 68 2.31 5.93 -0.56
CA ARG A 68 3.17 7.12 -0.64
C ARG A 68 2.75 8.17 0.39
N ARG A 69 3.69 8.67 1.17
CA ARG A 69 3.46 9.68 2.22
C ARG A 69 3.93 11.04 1.73
N ILE A 70 3.03 12.01 1.73
CA ILE A 70 3.24 13.35 1.19
C ILE A 70 2.96 14.39 2.27
N ALA A 71 3.93 15.24 2.61
CA ALA A 71 3.72 16.35 3.54
C ALA A 71 3.50 17.67 2.80
N CYS A 72 2.43 18.39 3.13
CA CYS A 72 2.12 19.71 2.60
C CYS A 72 2.00 20.70 3.76
N ASN A 73 2.80 21.76 3.76
CA ASN A 73 2.72 22.77 4.81
C ASN A 73 3.20 24.12 4.27
N THR A 74 2.72 25.22 4.84
CA THR A 74 3.21 26.57 4.56
C THR A 74 4.48 26.92 5.32
N ASP A 75 4.82 26.12 6.34
CA ASP A 75 6.02 26.24 7.16
C ASP A 75 7.09 25.24 6.68
N ALA A 76 8.19 25.77 6.15
CA ALA A 76 9.31 24.99 5.62
C ALA A 76 10.10 24.28 6.73
N GLN A 77 10.16 24.86 7.93
CA GLN A 77 10.84 24.24 9.07
C GLN A 77 10.11 22.98 9.50
N SER A 78 8.78 23.04 9.57
CA SER A 78 7.94 21.88 9.87
C SER A 78 8.11 20.76 8.82
N LEU A 79 8.21 21.11 7.54
CA LEU A 79 8.45 20.13 6.46
C LEU A 79 9.83 19.49 6.57
N ALA A 80 10.87 20.26 6.85
CA ALA A 80 12.24 19.76 6.98
C ALA A 80 12.41 18.72 8.10
N GLN A 81 11.55 18.78 9.14
CA GLN A 81 11.56 17.84 10.26
C GLN A 81 10.71 16.58 10.01
N THR A 82 9.91 16.55 8.93
CA THR A 82 8.97 15.46 8.67
C THR A 82 9.59 14.40 7.75
N HIS A 83 9.70 13.15 8.20
CA HIS A 83 10.26 12.04 7.41
C HIS A 83 9.22 11.40 6.48
N VAL A 84 9.18 11.84 5.22
CA VAL A 84 8.17 11.46 4.22
C VAL A 84 8.80 11.21 2.85
N ASP A 85 8.01 10.68 1.92
CA ASP A 85 8.50 10.31 0.59
C ASP A 85 8.55 11.54 -0.33
N ASP A 86 7.59 12.46 -0.19
CA ASP A 86 7.66 13.80 -0.77
C ASP A 86 7.17 14.87 0.21
N SER A 87 7.62 16.10 -0.02
CA SER A 87 7.14 17.28 0.67
C SER A 87 6.87 18.44 -0.30
N LEU A 88 5.93 19.31 0.06
CA LEU A 88 5.57 20.51 -0.69
C LEU A 88 5.37 21.69 0.26
N CYS A 89 6.18 22.73 0.08
CA CYS A 89 5.95 24.03 0.70
C CYS A 89 4.82 24.76 -0.04
N LEU A 90 3.69 24.95 0.63
CA LEU A 90 2.52 25.61 0.07
C LEU A 90 2.71 27.13 0.11
N GLY A 91 2.42 27.79 -1.02
CA GLY A 91 2.48 29.25 -1.11
C GLY A 91 3.82 29.83 -0.66
N GLU A 92 4.94 29.21 -1.04
CA GLU A 92 6.29 29.65 -0.63
C GLU A 92 6.55 31.14 -0.94
N THR A 93 6.01 31.65 -2.05
CA THR A 93 6.09 33.08 -2.41
C THR A 93 5.20 33.98 -1.56
N LEU A 94 4.21 33.43 -0.86
CA LEU A 94 3.24 34.13 -0.03
C LEU A 94 3.65 34.16 1.45
N THR A 95 4.17 33.05 1.98
CA THR A 95 4.54 32.91 3.40
C THR A 95 6.04 32.95 3.64
N HIS A 96 6.86 32.92 2.57
CA HIS A 96 8.31 32.75 2.65
C HIS A 96 8.74 31.54 3.49
N GLY A 97 7.90 30.50 3.54
CA GLY A 97 8.14 29.31 4.32
C GLY A 97 8.00 29.49 5.84
N GLN A 98 7.41 30.60 6.32
CA GLN A 98 7.25 30.89 7.75
C GLN A 98 5.91 30.40 8.34
N GLY A 99 5.05 29.80 7.51
CA GLY A 99 3.70 29.43 7.92
C GLY A 99 2.69 30.58 7.84
N THR A 100 1.44 30.28 8.21
CA THR A 100 0.33 31.25 8.16
C THR A 100 0.03 31.92 9.50
N GLY A 101 0.70 31.51 10.58
CA GLY A 101 0.40 31.98 11.93
C GLY A 101 -1.01 31.62 12.42
N GLY A 102 -1.64 30.57 11.86
CA GLY A 102 -3.00 30.15 12.22
C GLY A 102 -4.11 30.86 11.44
N ILE A 103 -3.79 31.69 10.46
CA ILE A 103 -4.77 32.38 9.62
C ILE A 103 -5.21 31.44 8.47
N ALA A 104 -6.46 30.98 8.52
CA ALA A 104 -7.01 30.03 7.55
C ALA A 104 -7.05 30.57 6.12
N ASP A 105 -7.53 31.80 5.91
CA ASP A 105 -7.62 32.46 4.59
C ASP A 105 -6.26 32.58 3.89
N LEU A 106 -5.18 32.69 4.66
CA LEU A 106 -3.82 32.72 4.11
C LEU A 106 -3.39 31.32 3.67
N GLY A 107 -3.78 30.28 4.43
CA GLY A 107 -3.55 28.88 4.07
C GLY A 107 -4.31 28.45 2.82
N GLU A 108 -5.57 28.88 2.67
CA GLU A 108 -6.36 28.65 1.46
C GLU A 108 -5.68 29.25 0.23
N ARG A 109 -5.27 30.53 0.31
CA ARG A 109 -4.53 31.20 -0.78
C ARG A 109 -3.20 30.51 -1.08
N ALA A 110 -2.47 30.07 -0.06
CA ALA A 110 -1.23 29.32 -0.24
C ALA A 110 -1.46 28.00 -0.98
N ALA A 111 -2.53 27.27 -0.65
CA ALA A 111 -2.91 26.04 -1.32
C ALA A 111 -3.32 26.29 -2.79
N GLU A 112 -4.08 27.34 -3.06
CA GLU A 112 -4.51 27.68 -4.43
C GLU A 112 -3.31 28.09 -5.31
N LEU A 113 -2.35 28.85 -4.78
CA LEU A 113 -1.11 29.17 -5.49
C LEU A 113 -0.32 27.90 -5.86
N SER A 114 -0.37 26.89 -5.00
CA SER A 114 0.32 25.61 -5.19
C SER A 114 -0.53 24.53 -5.89
N ARG A 115 -1.73 24.85 -6.40
CA ARG A 115 -2.67 23.87 -6.98
C ARG A 115 -2.05 22.96 -8.04
N HIS A 116 -1.20 23.52 -8.90
CA HIS A 116 -0.57 22.79 -10.00
C HIS A 116 0.47 21.79 -9.50
N HIS A 117 1.20 22.15 -8.43
CA HIS A 117 2.13 21.25 -7.77
C HIS A 117 1.39 20.14 -7.03
N ILE A 118 0.32 20.49 -6.29
CA ILE A 118 -0.55 19.51 -5.61
C ILE A 118 -1.11 18.49 -6.62
N ALA A 119 -1.68 18.97 -7.74
CA ALA A 119 -2.23 18.10 -8.78
C ALA A 119 -1.16 17.18 -9.42
N SER A 120 0.08 17.64 -9.54
CA SER A 120 1.18 16.85 -10.08
C SER A 120 1.64 15.77 -9.09
N LEU A 121 1.72 16.11 -7.80
CA LEU A 121 2.06 15.19 -6.71
C LEU A 121 1.06 14.05 -6.57
N LEU A 122 -0.23 14.35 -6.72
CA LEU A 122 -1.30 13.38 -6.52
C LEU A 122 -1.61 12.54 -7.76
N ARG A 123 -1.05 12.89 -8.92
CA ARG A 123 -1.34 12.21 -10.19
C ARG A 123 -1.01 10.72 -10.12
N GLY A 124 -1.96 9.88 -10.55
CA GLY A 124 -1.78 8.44 -10.65
C GLY A 124 -1.93 7.67 -9.32
N HIS A 125 -2.42 8.31 -8.27
CA HIS A 125 -2.90 7.62 -7.06
C HIS A 125 -4.40 7.33 -7.20
N ASP A 126 -4.81 6.14 -6.81
CA ASP A 126 -6.20 5.67 -6.86
C ASP A 126 -6.99 6.10 -5.62
N LEU A 127 -6.30 6.22 -4.48
CA LEU A 127 -6.90 6.59 -3.20
C LEU A 127 -6.00 7.59 -2.47
N ILE A 128 -6.61 8.66 -1.95
CA ILE A 128 -5.90 9.74 -1.27
C ILE A 128 -6.53 9.95 0.10
N PHE A 129 -5.75 9.76 1.14
CA PHE A 129 -6.11 10.10 2.52
C PHE A 129 -5.54 11.46 2.87
N VAL A 130 -6.36 12.37 3.40
CA VAL A 130 -5.93 13.68 3.85
C VAL A 130 -6.01 13.73 5.37
N LEU A 131 -4.89 14.04 6.01
CA LEU A 131 -4.77 14.28 7.44
C LEU A 131 -4.51 15.76 7.64
N ALA A 132 -5.38 16.45 8.36
CA ALA A 132 -5.24 17.87 8.64
C ALA A 132 -5.62 18.17 10.11
N GLY A 133 -5.02 19.22 10.67
CA GLY A 133 -5.27 19.71 12.02
C GLY A 133 -4.25 20.75 12.46
#